data_AF-U1NXI7-F1
#
_entry.id   AF-U1NXI7-F1
#
_cell.length_a   1.000
_cell.length_b   1.000
_cell.length_c   1.000
_cell.angle_alpha   90.00
_cell.angle_beta   90.00
_cell.angle_gamma   90.00
#
_symmetry.space_group_name_H-M   'P 1'
#
loop_
_entity.id
_entity.type
_entity.pdbx_description
1 polymer ?
#
loop_
_entity_poly.entity_id
_entity_poly.type
_entity_poly.pdbx_seq_one_letter_code
_entity_poly.pdbx_strand_id
1 'polypeptide(L)'
;MGLYDRYLAVRLGRGPQLPETVALVITERDLLVAAAYETLESFLGWAFEFDAGRVVVYVSLRDEGATATLERAFERLDTPREMAVRTPGDQRRAEAPVQVSLGLGGKHEFASAVRSIAEDVDAGRLGAAAVTETHIEDRLVFPEDPDLVVKTGDERLSDFMIWQSVYAELHFTDINWQNFRRRDYLRALRDYQTRQRRFGE
;
A
#
# COMPACT_ATOMS: atom_id res chain seq x y z
N MET A 1 13.02 21.81 -9.28
CA MET A 1 12.39 21.79 -7.94
C MET A 1 12.12 23.21 -7.49
N GLY A 2 10.88 23.56 -7.12
CA GLY A 2 10.51 24.94 -6.77
C GLY A 2 10.93 25.33 -5.35
N LEU A 3 10.95 26.63 -5.03
CA LEU A 3 11.25 27.15 -3.68
C LEU A 3 10.30 26.59 -2.62
N TYR A 4 9.02 26.44 -2.96
CA TYR A 4 8.01 25.86 -2.08
C TYR A 4 8.30 24.40 -1.72
N ASP A 5 8.69 23.58 -2.71
CA ASP A 5 8.97 22.15 -2.49
C ASP A 5 10.18 21.97 -1.55
N ARG A 6 11.21 22.81 -1.71
CA ARG A 6 12.38 22.84 -0.81
C ARG A 6 12.01 23.25 0.60
N TYR A 7 11.21 24.31 0.74
CA TYR A 7 10.72 24.76 2.03
C TYR A 7 9.92 23.65 2.74
N LEU A 8 9.01 22.99 2.03
CA LEU A 8 8.17 21.94 2.59
C LEU A 8 9.00 20.72 3.01
N ALA A 9 9.93 20.26 2.17
CA ALA A 9 10.83 19.15 2.49
C ALA A 9 11.65 19.42 3.78
N VAL A 10 12.22 20.63 3.91
CA VAL A 10 12.97 21.01 5.13
C VAL A 10 12.07 21.06 6.35
N ARG A 11 10.82 21.51 6.20
CA ARG A 11 9.86 21.57 7.30
C ARG A 11 9.44 20.17 7.76
N LEU A 12 9.18 19.25 6.83
CA LEU A 12 8.81 17.87 7.13
C LEU A 12 9.91 17.15 7.91
N GLY A 13 11.18 17.31 7.51
CA GLY A 13 12.34 16.72 8.21
C GLY A 13 12.61 17.32 9.61
N ARG A 14 11.94 18.41 9.99
CA ARG A 14 11.98 18.99 11.34
C ARG A 14 10.68 18.78 12.12
N GLY A 15 9.69 18.15 11.49
CA GLY A 15 8.37 17.90 12.05
C GLY A 15 8.34 16.62 12.90
N PRO A 16 7.14 16.20 13.34
CA PRO A 16 6.94 14.90 13.98
C PRO A 16 7.30 13.73 13.04
N GLN A 17 7.28 12.50 13.56
CA GLN A 17 7.65 11.30 12.81
C GLN A 17 6.88 11.20 11.48
N LEU A 18 7.58 10.77 10.42
CA LEU A 18 7.05 10.47 9.09
C LEU A 18 6.49 9.02 9.04
N PRO A 19 5.66 8.66 8.04
CA PRO A 19 5.14 7.30 7.94
C PRO A 19 6.26 6.31 7.62
N GLU A 20 6.35 5.22 8.38
CA GLU A 20 7.29 4.11 8.16
C GLU A 20 6.78 3.19 7.04
N THR A 21 5.46 2.93 7.01
CA THR A 21 4.82 2.16 5.93
C THR A 21 3.85 3.04 5.14
N VAL A 22 4.08 3.16 3.83
CA VAL A 22 3.21 3.92 2.92
C VAL A 22 2.50 2.98 1.96
N ALA A 23 1.17 2.99 1.95
CA ALA A 23 0.37 2.31 0.95
C ALA A 23 -0.01 3.26 -0.20
N LEU A 24 0.20 2.86 -1.44
CA LEU A 24 -0.27 3.54 -2.65
C LEU A 24 -1.39 2.73 -3.27
N VAL A 25 -2.53 3.35 -3.50
CA VAL A 25 -3.72 2.72 -4.06
C VAL A 25 -4.06 3.37 -5.40
N ILE A 26 -3.88 2.63 -6.48
CA ILE A 26 -4.15 3.04 -7.85
C ILE A 26 -5.00 1.98 -8.57
N THR A 27 -5.44 2.29 -9.78
CA THR A 27 -6.22 1.37 -10.63
C THR A 27 -5.42 0.94 -11.85
N GLU A 28 -5.84 -0.15 -12.48
CA GLU A 28 -5.32 -0.59 -13.77
C GLU A 28 -5.32 0.56 -14.80
N ARG A 29 -6.36 1.39 -14.82
CA ARG A 29 -6.49 2.53 -15.75
C ARG A 29 -5.41 3.59 -15.53
N ASP A 30 -4.98 3.77 -14.29
CA ASP A 30 -3.91 4.72 -13.95
C ASP A 30 -2.57 4.28 -14.53
N LEU A 31 -2.39 2.98 -14.82
CA LEU A 31 -1.16 2.41 -15.41
C LEU A 31 -1.19 2.30 -16.94
N LEU A 32 -2.35 2.51 -17.57
CA LEU A 32 -2.50 2.43 -19.03
C LEU A 32 -2.13 3.73 -19.76
N VAL A 33 -1.76 4.78 -19.03
CA VAL A 33 -1.43 6.09 -19.58
C VAL A 33 0.09 6.30 -19.67
N ALA A 34 0.50 7.24 -20.54
CA ALA A 34 1.91 7.56 -20.73
C ALA A 34 2.55 8.05 -19.41
N ALA A 35 3.80 7.68 -19.17
CA ALA A 35 4.59 8.02 -17.98
C ALA A 35 4.02 7.54 -16.62
N ALA A 36 3.01 6.67 -16.62
CA ALA A 36 2.45 6.13 -15.37
C ALA A 36 3.48 5.35 -14.54
N TYR A 37 4.30 4.55 -15.20
CA TYR A 37 5.36 3.76 -14.56
C TYR A 37 6.53 4.65 -14.10
N GLU A 38 6.92 5.66 -14.87
CA GLU A 38 7.92 6.66 -14.44
C GLU A 38 7.46 7.42 -13.20
N THR A 39 6.16 7.70 -13.10
CA THR A 39 5.55 8.32 -11.92
C THR A 39 5.60 7.38 -10.72
N LEU A 40 5.39 6.08 -10.93
CA LEU A 40 5.52 5.07 -9.89
C LEU A 40 6.96 4.94 -9.39
N GLU A 41 7.95 4.85 -10.27
CA GLU A 41 9.37 4.85 -9.91
C GLU A 41 9.74 6.10 -9.11
N SER A 42 9.25 7.26 -9.55
CA SER A 42 9.45 8.54 -8.85
C SER A 42 8.80 8.54 -7.47
N PHE A 43 7.56 8.01 -7.34
CA PHE A 43 6.87 7.88 -6.06
C PHE A 43 7.65 7.00 -5.09
N LEU A 44 8.09 5.82 -5.54
CA LEU A 44 8.93 4.92 -4.74
C LEU A 44 10.20 5.65 -4.28
N GLY A 45 10.88 6.34 -5.20
CA GLY A 45 12.06 7.15 -4.89
C GLY A 45 11.79 8.19 -3.81
N TRP A 46 10.68 8.92 -3.87
CA TRP A 46 10.32 9.90 -2.84
C TRP A 46 9.95 9.24 -1.52
N ALA A 47 9.24 8.12 -1.53
CA ALA A 47 8.86 7.46 -0.28
C ALA A 47 10.09 7.06 0.54
N PHE A 48 11.09 6.44 -0.08
CA PHE A 48 12.34 6.09 0.58
C PHE A 48 13.25 7.31 0.84
N GLU A 49 13.15 8.38 0.05
CA GLU A 49 13.82 9.66 0.34
C GLU A 49 13.33 10.27 1.66
N PHE A 50 12.06 10.06 2.01
CA PHE A 50 11.41 10.56 3.21
C PHE A 50 11.23 9.47 4.28
N ASP A 51 12.22 8.58 4.38
CA ASP A 51 12.41 7.59 5.44
C ASP A 51 11.30 6.52 5.58
N ALA A 52 10.48 6.30 4.55
CA ALA A 52 9.61 5.11 4.54
C ALA A 52 10.48 3.86 4.58
N GLY A 53 10.23 2.96 5.53
CA GLY A 53 10.85 1.63 5.58
C GLY A 53 10.24 0.68 4.54
N ARG A 54 8.95 0.88 4.22
CA ARG A 54 8.20 0.03 3.31
C ARG A 54 7.19 0.79 2.47
N VAL A 55 7.00 0.33 1.23
CA VAL A 55 5.94 0.81 0.34
C VAL A 55 5.11 -0.37 -0.15
N VAL A 56 3.79 -0.28 0.02
CA VAL A 56 2.83 -1.26 -0.48
C VAL A 56 2.02 -0.63 -1.60
N VAL A 57 2.08 -1.16 -2.81
CA VAL A 57 1.34 -0.67 -3.98
C VAL A 57 0.20 -1.64 -4.27
N TYR A 58 -1.02 -1.14 -4.31
CA TYR A 58 -2.17 -1.90 -4.80
C TYR A 58 -2.67 -1.35 -6.11
N VAL A 59 -2.83 -2.26 -7.06
CA VAL A 59 -3.44 -1.99 -8.35
C VAL A 59 -4.78 -2.72 -8.40
N SER A 60 -5.86 -1.95 -8.35
CA SER A 60 -7.20 -2.49 -8.57
C SER A 60 -7.37 -2.89 -10.03
N LEU A 61 -7.60 -4.18 -10.28
CA LEU A 61 -7.82 -4.74 -11.62
C LEU A 61 -9.31 -4.88 -11.91
N ARG A 62 -9.73 -4.60 -13.14
CA ARG A 62 -11.09 -4.90 -13.61
C ARG A 62 -11.15 -6.21 -14.38
N ASP A 63 -10.07 -6.56 -15.06
CA ASP A 63 -9.92 -7.77 -15.85
C ASP A 63 -8.73 -8.59 -15.30
N GLU A 64 -9.01 -9.81 -14.86
CA GLU A 64 -7.98 -10.74 -14.37
C GLU A 64 -6.94 -11.07 -15.47
N GLY A 65 -7.31 -10.96 -16.74
CA GLY A 65 -6.40 -11.13 -17.88
C GLY A 65 -5.27 -10.10 -17.95
N ALA A 66 -5.40 -8.95 -17.28
CA ALA A 66 -4.36 -7.94 -17.22
C ALA A 66 -3.19 -8.33 -16.30
N THR A 67 -3.40 -9.25 -15.36
CA THR A 67 -2.45 -9.60 -14.28
C THR A 67 -1.06 -9.94 -14.80
N ALA A 68 -0.96 -10.91 -15.74
CA ALA A 68 0.34 -11.36 -16.27
C ALA A 68 1.08 -10.28 -17.09
N THR A 69 0.35 -9.31 -17.65
CA THR A 69 0.97 -8.20 -18.38
C THR A 69 1.52 -7.17 -17.41
N LEU A 70 0.75 -6.85 -16.37
CA LEU A 70 1.17 -5.93 -15.32
C LEU A 70 2.32 -6.50 -14.51
N GLU A 71 2.26 -7.78 -14.12
CA GLU A 71 3.35 -8.45 -13.41
C GLU A 71 4.68 -8.29 -14.14
N ARG A 72 4.73 -8.63 -15.43
CA ARG A 72 5.90 -8.40 -16.30
C ARG A 72 6.31 -6.94 -16.43
N ALA A 73 5.38 -5.99 -16.31
CA ALA A 73 5.70 -4.56 -16.34
C ALA A 73 6.36 -4.14 -15.02
N PHE A 74 5.81 -4.58 -13.89
CA PHE A 74 6.38 -4.33 -12.57
C PHE A 74 7.77 -4.95 -12.42
N GLU A 75 7.99 -6.19 -12.88
CA GLU A 75 9.32 -6.83 -12.87
C GLU A 75 10.42 -6.03 -13.59
N ARG A 76 10.05 -5.11 -14.50
CA ARG A 76 10.98 -4.28 -15.26
C ARG A 76 11.18 -2.88 -14.68
N LEU A 77 10.47 -2.53 -13.61
CA LEU A 77 10.61 -1.22 -12.96
C LEU A 77 11.97 -1.08 -12.30
N ASP A 78 12.55 0.10 -12.41
CA ASP A 78 13.72 0.46 -11.63
C ASP A 78 13.27 0.88 -10.22
N THR A 79 13.39 -0.04 -9.26
CA THR A 79 12.98 0.22 -7.87
C THR A 79 14.20 0.46 -6.97
N PRO A 80 14.14 1.45 -6.06
CA PRO A 80 15.26 1.76 -5.17
C PRO A 80 15.55 0.67 -4.12
N ARG A 81 14.62 -0.28 -3.94
CA ARG A 81 14.67 -1.41 -3.02
C ARG A 81 14.11 -2.66 -3.70
N GLU A 82 14.39 -3.83 -3.13
CA GLU A 82 13.81 -5.10 -3.61
C GLU A 82 12.28 -5.04 -3.62
N MET A 83 11.69 -5.65 -4.65
CA MET A 83 10.27 -5.67 -4.88
C MET A 83 9.72 -7.10 -4.96
N ALA A 84 8.59 -7.33 -4.29
CA ALA A 84 7.82 -8.55 -4.37
C ALA A 84 6.43 -8.26 -4.95
N VAL A 85 6.08 -8.92 -6.05
CA VAL A 85 4.75 -8.86 -6.66
C VAL A 85 3.92 -10.06 -6.19
N ARG A 86 2.64 -9.83 -5.91
CA ARG A 86 1.64 -10.86 -5.56
C ARG A 86 0.38 -10.63 -6.37
N THR A 87 -0.23 -11.74 -6.75
CA THR A 87 -1.41 -11.82 -7.62
C THR A 87 -2.51 -12.64 -6.93
N PRO A 88 -3.74 -12.68 -7.47
CA PRO A 88 -4.80 -13.51 -6.89
C PRO A 88 -4.40 -14.99 -6.93
N GLY A 89 -4.36 -15.63 -5.77
CA GLY A 89 -3.91 -17.02 -5.61
C GLY A 89 -2.54 -17.18 -4.96
N ASP A 90 -1.75 -16.11 -4.87
CA ASP A 90 -0.54 -16.13 -4.05
C ASP A 90 -0.91 -16.14 -2.57
N GLN A 91 -0.35 -17.10 -1.83
CA GLN A 91 -0.51 -17.22 -0.37
C GLN A 91 0.78 -16.92 0.39
N ARG A 92 1.89 -16.67 -0.34
CA ARG A 92 3.18 -16.36 0.27
C ARG A 92 3.21 -14.90 0.70
N ARG A 93 3.56 -14.65 1.97
CA ARG A 93 3.81 -13.30 2.47
C ARG A 93 4.73 -12.49 1.57
N ALA A 94 4.42 -11.22 1.40
CA ALA A 94 5.32 -10.24 0.83
C ALA A 94 6.26 -9.74 1.93
N GLU A 95 7.57 -10.00 1.76
CA GLU A 95 8.60 -9.64 2.74
C GLU A 95 9.51 -8.51 2.25
N ALA A 96 9.50 -8.23 0.94
CA ALA A 96 10.32 -7.18 0.35
C ALA A 96 9.89 -5.77 0.82
N PRO A 97 10.80 -4.78 0.83
CA PRO A 97 10.46 -3.39 1.17
C PRO A 97 9.50 -2.73 0.18
N VAL A 98 9.47 -3.16 -1.08
CA VAL A 98 8.41 -2.79 -2.03
C VAL A 98 7.51 -3.99 -2.24
N GLN A 99 6.23 -3.83 -1.95
CA GLN A 99 5.24 -4.91 -2.06
C GLN A 99 4.18 -4.48 -3.05
N VAL A 100 3.86 -5.32 -4.03
CA VAL A 100 2.89 -4.98 -5.06
C VAL A 100 1.78 -6.02 -5.05
N SER A 101 0.55 -5.58 -4.82
CA SER A 101 -0.67 -6.35 -4.98
C SER A 101 -1.32 -6.02 -6.32
N LEU A 102 -1.38 -6.99 -7.22
CA LEU A 102 -2.10 -6.88 -8.48
C LEU A 102 -3.44 -7.60 -8.33
N GLY A 103 -4.52 -6.86 -8.07
CA GLY A 103 -5.87 -7.42 -8.00
C GLY A 103 -6.16 -8.31 -6.78
N LEU A 104 -5.22 -8.56 -5.87
CA LEU A 104 -5.50 -9.25 -4.61
C LEU A 104 -6.23 -8.28 -3.65
N GLY A 105 -7.57 -8.38 -3.64
CA GLY A 105 -8.43 -7.55 -2.80
C GLY A 105 -8.41 -7.95 -1.32
N GLY A 106 -8.58 -6.98 -0.42
CA GLY A 106 -8.54 -7.16 1.03
C GLY A 106 -9.61 -8.14 1.53
N LYS A 107 -10.83 -8.10 0.98
CA LYS A 107 -11.87 -9.10 1.32
C LYS A 107 -11.48 -10.52 0.93
N HIS A 108 -10.82 -10.70 -0.20
CA HIS A 108 -10.37 -12.03 -0.65
C HIS A 108 -9.25 -12.56 0.25
N GLU A 109 -8.26 -11.72 0.54
CA GLU A 109 -7.17 -12.03 1.47
C GLU A 109 -7.72 -12.44 2.85
N PHE A 110 -8.63 -11.62 3.41
CA PHE A 110 -9.25 -11.90 4.70
C PHE A 110 -10.05 -13.21 4.70
N ALA A 111 -10.86 -13.46 3.66
CA ALA A 111 -11.60 -14.70 3.53
C ALA A 111 -10.68 -15.93 3.42
N SER A 112 -9.53 -15.78 2.76
CA SER A 112 -8.50 -16.83 2.67
C SER A 112 -7.88 -17.12 4.04
N ALA A 113 -7.51 -16.08 4.80
CA ALA A 113 -6.98 -16.22 6.15
C ALA A 113 -7.98 -16.93 7.08
N VAL A 114 -9.25 -16.51 7.08
CA VAL A 114 -10.31 -17.15 7.89
C VAL A 114 -10.53 -18.60 7.50
N ARG A 115 -10.48 -18.93 6.20
CA ARG A 115 -10.60 -20.32 5.74
C ARG A 115 -9.44 -21.19 6.25
N SER A 116 -8.21 -20.70 6.16
CA SER A 116 -7.03 -21.40 6.66
C SER A 116 -7.11 -21.63 8.19
N ILE A 117 -7.60 -20.65 8.95
CA ILE A 117 -7.88 -20.82 10.39
C ILE A 117 -8.92 -21.92 10.62
N ALA A 118 -10.02 -21.91 9.86
CA ALA A 118 -11.07 -22.91 9.99
C ALA A 118 -10.56 -24.33 9.68
N GLU A 119 -9.69 -24.48 8.69
CA GLU A 119 -9.02 -25.76 8.37
C GLU A 119 -8.11 -26.24 9.49
N ASP A 120 -7.39 -25.34 10.17
CA ASP A 120 -6.59 -25.69 11.35
C ASP A 120 -7.45 -26.10 12.54
N VAL A 121 -8.64 -25.48 12.69
CA VAL A 121 -9.61 -25.86 13.72
C VAL A 121 -10.21 -27.23 13.44
N ASP A 122 -10.64 -27.49 12.21
CA ASP A 122 -11.20 -28.79 11.80
C ASP A 122 -10.17 -29.93 11.96
N ALA A 123 -8.91 -29.65 11.64
CA ALA A 123 -7.81 -30.58 11.83
C ALA A 123 -7.35 -30.74 13.29
N GLY A 124 -7.96 -30.04 14.25
CA GLY A 124 -7.60 -30.08 15.67
C GLY A 124 -6.23 -29.46 16.02
N ARG A 125 -5.64 -28.67 15.09
CA ARG A 125 -4.38 -27.94 15.31
C ARG A 125 -4.58 -26.64 16.09
N LEU A 126 -5.79 -26.08 16.05
CA LEU A 126 -6.17 -24.87 16.76
C LEU A 126 -7.55 -25.04 17.41
N GLY A 127 -7.74 -24.57 18.63
CA GLY A 127 -9.07 -24.50 19.24
C GLY A 127 -9.84 -23.29 18.73
N ALA A 128 -11.12 -23.42 18.38
CA ALA A 128 -11.93 -22.30 17.89
C ALA A 128 -11.96 -21.09 18.86
N ALA A 129 -11.98 -21.36 20.17
CA ALA A 129 -11.95 -20.33 21.21
C ALA A 129 -10.57 -19.68 21.41
N ALA A 130 -9.52 -20.24 20.81
CA ALA A 130 -8.16 -19.72 20.87
C ALA A 130 -7.79 -18.84 19.66
N VAL A 131 -8.71 -18.68 18.69
CA VAL A 131 -8.50 -17.80 17.54
C VAL A 131 -8.42 -16.35 18.02
N THR A 132 -7.39 -15.64 17.57
CA THR A 132 -7.14 -14.22 17.88
C THR A 132 -6.80 -13.45 16.61
N GLU A 133 -6.71 -12.12 16.72
CA GLU A 133 -6.26 -11.19 15.68
C GLU A 133 -4.93 -11.63 15.06
N THR A 134 -3.97 -12.05 15.88
CA THR A 134 -2.65 -12.55 15.45
C THR A 134 -2.77 -13.74 14.49
N HIS A 135 -3.75 -14.63 14.68
CA HIS A 135 -3.94 -15.77 13.78
C HIS A 135 -4.39 -15.32 12.39
N ILE A 136 -5.14 -14.22 12.31
CA ILE A 136 -5.53 -13.62 11.03
C ILE A 136 -4.31 -12.96 10.41
N GLU A 137 -3.63 -12.10 11.17
CA GLU A 137 -2.43 -11.38 10.72
C GLU A 137 -1.39 -12.33 10.15
N ASP A 138 -1.07 -13.43 10.85
CA ASP A 138 -0.12 -14.48 10.44
C ASP A 138 -0.40 -15.08 9.05
N ARG A 139 -1.67 -15.04 8.60
CA ARG A 139 -2.12 -15.62 7.33
C ARG A 139 -2.38 -14.58 6.23
N LEU A 140 -2.17 -13.29 6.51
CA LEU A 140 -2.23 -12.25 5.48
C LEU A 140 -1.00 -12.33 4.56
N VAL A 141 -1.21 -12.04 3.28
CA VAL A 141 -0.16 -11.93 2.26
C VAL A 141 0.59 -10.61 2.44
N PHE A 142 -0.12 -9.55 2.80
CA PHE A 142 0.42 -8.21 3.08
C PHE A 142 0.22 -7.89 4.57
N PRO A 143 1.14 -8.29 5.45
CA PRO A 143 0.89 -8.26 6.89
C PRO A 143 1.17 -6.92 7.57
N GLU A 144 1.60 -5.92 6.80
CA GLU A 144 2.18 -4.68 7.34
C GLU A 144 1.09 -3.63 7.50
N ASP A 145 1.02 -2.99 8.66
CA ASP A 145 0.06 -1.91 8.88
C ASP A 145 0.56 -0.61 8.25
N PRO A 146 -0.16 -0.02 7.28
CA PRO A 146 0.26 1.24 6.70
C PRO A 146 0.01 2.39 7.66
N ASP A 147 1.00 3.27 7.82
CA ASP A 147 0.82 4.53 8.52
C ASP A 147 0.04 5.55 7.67
N LEU A 148 0.27 5.52 6.36
CA LEU A 148 -0.32 6.43 5.38
C LEU A 148 -0.77 5.67 4.14
N VAL A 149 -2.04 5.81 3.79
CA VAL A 149 -2.62 5.35 2.53
C VAL A 149 -2.82 6.55 1.61
N VAL A 150 -2.08 6.60 0.50
CA VAL A 150 -2.25 7.56 -0.58
C VAL A 150 -3.11 6.92 -1.66
N LYS A 151 -4.27 7.52 -1.95
CA LYS A 151 -5.15 7.07 -3.03
C LYS A 151 -5.37 8.21 -4.02
N THR A 152 -5.16 7.91 -5.31
CA THR A 152 -5.46 8.85 -6.40
C THR A 152 -6.83 8.57 -7.02
N GLY A 153 -7.52 9.63 -7.46
CA GLY A 153 -8.80 9.55 -8.16
C GLY A 153 -10.01 9.61 -7.22
N ASP A 154 -10.85 8.57 -7.27
CA ASP A 154 -12.13 8.52 -6.54
C ASP A 154 -11.94 8.48 -5.01
N GLU A 155 -12.81 9.16 -4.26
CA GLU A 155 -12.75 9.27 -2.79
C GLU A 155 -13.29 8.00 -2.07
N ARG A 156 -13.63 6.95 -2.82
CA ARG A 156 -14.11 5.69 -2.26
C ARG A 156 -12.96 4.80 -1.78
N LEU A 157 -13.11 4.21 -0.59
CA LEU A 157 -12.21 3.17 -0.11
C LEU A 157 -12.09 2.03 -1.13
N SER A 158 -10.86 1.64 -1.44
CA SER A 158 -10.58 0.45 -2.23
C SER A 158 -10.78 -0.79 -1.37
N ASP A 159 -11.07 -1.92 -2.02
CA ASP A 159 -11.01 -3.25 -1.40
C ASP A 159 -9.55 -3.68 -1.23
N PHE A 160 -8.78 -2.96 -0.41
CA PHE A 160 -7.37 -3.23 -0.16
C PHE A 160 -7.00 -2.91 1.28
N MET A 161 -6.21 -3.79 1.90
CA MET A 161 -5.71 -3.68 3.28
C MET A 161 -6.80 -3.31 4.31
N ILE A 162 -7.98 -3.93 4.22
CA ILE A 162 -9.14 -3.59 5.05
C ILE A 162 -8.95 -3.90 6.55
N TRP A 163 -8.07 -4.84 6.87
CA TRP A 163 -7.72 -5.20 8.25
C TRP A 163 -6.58 -4.31 8.75
N GLN A 164 -5.54 -4.20 7.93
CA GLN A 164 -4.28 -3.53 8.23
C GLN A 164 -4.45 -2.00 8.33
N SER A 165 -5.37 -1.42 7.55
CA SER A 165 -5.51 0.04 7.46
C SER A 165 -6.43 0.66 8.51
N VAL A 166 -6.84 -0.08 9.56
CA VAL A 166 -7.81 0.41 10.57
C VAL A 166 -7.35 1.70 11.26
N TYR A 167 -6.05 1.84 11.49
CA TYR A 167 -5.44 3.02 12.11
C TYR A 167 -4.61 3.87 11.14
N ALA A 168 -4.68 3.55 9.85
CA ALA A 168 -3.92 4.26 8.83
C ALA A 168 -4.51 5.64 8.55
N GLU A 169 -3.65 6.62 8.28
CA GLU A 169 -4.11 7.90 7.77
C GLU A 169 -4.43 7.80 6.29
N LEU A 170 -5.61 8.30 5.91
CA LEU A 170 -6.07 8.24 4.53
C LEU A 170 -5.91 9.62 3.86
N HIS A 171 -5.11 9.65 2.80
CA HIS A 171 -4.90 10.82 1.94
C HIS A 171 -5.45 10.55 0.53
N PHE A 172 -6.62 11.10 0.26
CA PHE A 172 -7.26 11.06 -1.05
C PHE A 172 -6.87 12.30 -1.85
N THR A 173 -6.53 12.12 -3.13
CA THR A 173 -6.25 13.21 -4.05
C THR A 173 -6.96 13.02 -5.38
N ASP A 174 -7.49 14.12 -5.91
CA ASP A 174 -8.14 14.23 -7.21
C ASP A 174 -7.13 14.32 -8.38
N ILE A 175 -5.84 14.27 -8.09
CA ILE A 175 -4.77 14.35 -9.09
C ILE A 175 -4.73 13.06 -9.90
N ASN A 176 -4.82 13.21 -11.23
CA ASN A 176 -4.57 12.10 -12.16
C ASN A 176 -3.17 11.53 -11.93
N TRP A 177 -3.06 10.19 -11.85
CA TRP A 177 -1.82 9.51 -11.49
C TRP A 177 -0.60 9.96 -12.33
N GLN A 178 -0.73 10.03 -13.66
CA GLN A 178 0.33 10.50 -14.57
C GLN A 178 0.86 11.92 -14.28
N ASN A 179 0.11 12.71 -13.53
CA ASN A 179 0.45 14.09 -13.15
C ASN A 179 0.87 14.21 -11.69
N PHE A 180 0.87 13.11 -10.93
CA PHE A 180 1.26 13.09 -9.53
C PHE A 180 2.74 13.45 -9.40
N ARG A 181 3.05 14.47 -8.60
CA ARG A 181 4.40 15.03 -8.49
C ARG A 181 4.89 14.94 -7.06
N ARG A 182 6.20 15.15 -6.88
CA ARG A 182 6.85 15.23 -5.56
C ARG A 182 6.10 16.14 -4.59
N ARG A 183 5.61 17.29 -5.06
CA ARG A 183 4.85 18.23 -4.21
C ARG A 183 3.57 17.64 -3.63
N ASP A 184 2.94 16.71 -4.34
CA ASP A 184 1.68 16.08 -3.95
C ASP A 184 1.97 15.02 -2.88
N TYR A 185 3.07 14.27 -3.04
CA TYR A 185 3.58 13.43 -1.97
C TYR A 185 3.97 14.23 -0.71
N LEU A 186 4.67 15.36 -0.85
CA LEU A 186 5.00 16.22 0.29
C LEU A 186 3.75 16.78 0.99
N ARG A 187 2.66 17.00 0.26
CA ARG A 187 1.36 17.38 0.84
C ARG A 187 0.75 16.23 1.62
N ALA A 188 0.79 15.01 1.09
CA ALA A 188 0.35 13.81 1.81
C ALA A 188 1.10 13.64 3.14
N LEU A 189 2.43 13.77 3.13
CA LEU A 189 3.26 13.72 4.33
C LEU A 189 2.94 14.84 5.34
N ARG A 190 2.70 16.05 4.84
CA ARG A 190 2.30 17.18 5.69
C ARG A 190 0.95 16.91 6.34
N ASP A 191 -0.02 16.40 5.57
CA ASP A 191 -1.36 16.11 6.08
C ASP A 191 -1.33 14.96 7.10
N TYR A 192 -0.45 13.97 6.90
CA TYR A 192 -0.14 12.96 7.90
C TYR A 192 0.42 13.58 9.20
N GLN A 193 1.40 14.48 9.11
CA GLN A 193 2.00 15.12 10.30
C GLN A 193 1.03 16.06 11.05
N THR A 194 0.07 16.69 10.36
CA THR A 194 -0.85 17.65 11.00
C THR A 194 -2.04 16.97 11.66
N ARG A 195 -2.38 15.75 11.25
CA ARG A 195 -3.41 14.95 11.91
C ARG A 195 -2.84 14.44 13.23
N GLN A 196 -3.42 14.91 14.33
CA GLN A 196 -3.10 14.38 15.64
C GLN A 196 -3.51 12.91 15.66
N ARG A 197 -2.54 12.00 15.76
CA ARG A 197 -2.77 10.58 16.04
C ARG A 197 -3.51 10.48 17.38
N ARG A 198 -4.83 10.50 17.32
CA ARG A 198 -5.70 10.05 18.40
C ARG A 198 -5.77 8.55 18.25
N PHE A 199 -4.68 7.86 18.61
CA PHE A 199 -4.82 6.45 18.97
C PHE A 199 -5.97 6.42 19.97
N GLY A 200 -7.05 5.72 19.65
CA GLY A 200 -8.23 5.71 20.50
C GLY A 200 -7.80 5.43 21.94
N GLU A 201 -8.05 6.39 22.82
CA GLU A 201 -8.06 6.15 24.26
C GLU A 201 -9.20 5.19 24.62
#